data_AF-A0A497G0F4-F1
#
_entry.id   AF-A0A497G0F4-F1
#
_cell.length_a   1.000
_cell.length_b   1.000
_cell.length_c   1.000
_cell.angle_alpha   90.00
_cell.angle_beta   90.00
_cell.angle_gamma   90.00
#
_symmetry.space_group_name_H-M   'P 1'
#
loop_
_entity.id
_entity.type
_entity.pdbx_description
1 polymer ?
#
loop_
_entity_poly.entity_id
_entity_poly.type
_entity_poly.pdbx_seq_one_letter_code
_entity_poly.pdbx_strand_id
1 'polypeptide(L)' 'MKTICVRVPENLLRTIDSLVEKGVFESRSDFVRRALRYFIKRNSWRRFR' A
#
# COMPACT_ATOMS: atom_id res chain seq x y z
N MET A 1 -15.82 -3.62 4.19
CA MET A 1 -14.36 -3.87 4.00
C MET A 1 -14.03 -5.24 4.58
N LYS A 2 -13.04 -5.94 4.04
CA LYS A 2 -12.51 -7.21 4.62
C LYS A 2 -11.10 -6.94 5.16
N THR A 3 -10.76 -7.53 6.31
CA THR A 3 -9.43 -7.42 6.91
C THR A 3 -8.51 -8.48 6.33
N ILE A 4 -7.30 -8.07 5.94
CA ILE A 4 -6.23 -8.96 5.53
C ILE A 4 -5.05 -8.77 6.47
N CYS A 5 -4.36 -9.87 6.80
CA CYS A 5 -3.11 -9.83 7.53
C CYS A 5 -1.99 -10.21 6.56
N VAL A 6 -0.94 -9.39 6.47
CA VAL A 6 0.21 -9.62 5.60
C VAL A 6 1.48 -9.49 6.42
N ARG A 7 2.46 -10.35 6.13
CA ARG A 7 3.80 -10.26 6.71
C ARG A 7 4.65 -9.37 5.82
N VAL A 8 5.24 -8.34 6.41
CA VAL A 8 6.15 -7.41 5.73
C VAL A 8 7.47 -7.31 6.48
N PRO A 9 8.59 -7.07 5.77
CA PRO A 9 9.86 -6.76 6.42
C PRO A 9 9.77 -5.53 7.34
N GLU A 10 10.48 -5.58 8.46
CA GLU A 10 10.49 -4.53 9.49
C GLU A 10 10.93 -3.16 8.92
N ASN A 11 11.95 -3.15 8.07
CA ASN A 11 12.45 -1.92 7.42
C ASN A 11 11.39 -1.25 6.53
N LEU A 12 10.56 -2.06 5.85
CA LEU A 12 9.47 -1.54 5.03
C LEU A 12 8.36 -0.97 5.92
N LEU A 13 8.01 -1.66 7.00
CA LEU A 13 7.00 -1.18 7.95
C LEU A 13 7.41 0.17 8.55
N ARG A 14 8.67 0.32 8.97
CA ARG A 14 9.20 1.59 9.49
C ARG A 14 9.12 2.72 8.47
N THR A 15 9.41 2.42 7.21
CA THR A 15 9.29 3.40 6.12
C THR A 15 7.83 3.85 5.94
N ILE A 16 6.89 2.91 5.99
CA ILE A 16 5.45 3.21 5.92
C ILE A 16 5.04 4.08 7.11
N ASP A 17 5.49 3.74 8.31
CA ASP A 17 5.17 4.48 9.54
C ASP A 17 5.67 5.92 9.48
N SER A 18 6.90 6.14 9.04
CA SER A 18 7.42 7.50 8.83
C SER A 18 6.61 8.30 7.82
N LEU A 19 5.98 7.66 6.82
CA LEU A 19 5.12 8.35 5.85
C LEU A 19 3.74 8.69 6.45
N VAL A 20 3.23 7.86 7.34
CA VAL A 20 2.00 8.13 8.10
C VAL A 20 2.24 9.28 9.09
N GLU A 21 3.35 9.24 9.83
CA GLU A 21 3.74 10.29 10.79
C GLU A 21 3.92 11.65 10.12
N LYS A 22 4.45 11.68 8.89
CA LYS A 22 4.56 12.90 8.07
C LYS A 22 3.22 13.41 7.52
N GLY A 23 2.11 12.72 7.78
CA GLY A 23 0.79 13.08 7.28
C GLY A 23 0.58 12.81 5.79
N VAL A 24 1.47 12.06 5.13
CA VAL A 24 1.32 11.70 3.70
C VAL A 24 0.19 10.70 3.51
N PHE A 25 0.00 9.81 4.50
CA PHE A 25 -1.09 8.83 4.54
C PHE A 25 -1.80 8.90 5.89
N GLU A 26 -3.12 8.72 5.88
CA GLU A 26 -3.92 8.75 7.11
C GLU A 26 -3.65 7.54 8.02
N SER A 27 -3.27 6.41 7.43
CA SER A 27 -2.96 5.17 8.17
C SER A 27 -2.15 4.21 7.31
N ARG A 28 -1.54 3.21 7.96
CA ARG A 28 -0.91 2.06 7.27
C ARG A 28 -1.87 1.39 6.28
N SER A 29 -3.14 1.25 6.65
CA SER A 29 -4.13 0.65 5.77
C SER A 29 -4.50 1.54 4.58
N ASP A 30 -4.47 2.86 4.72
CA ASP A 30 -4.65 3.77 3.58
C ASP A 30 -3.50 3.61 2.57
N PHE A 31 -2.26 3.60 3.07
CA PHE A 31 -1.07 3.34 2.26
C PHE A 31 -1.20 2.05 1.45
N VAL A 32 -1.51 0.93 2.11
CA VAL A 32 -1.63 -0.39 1.46
C VAL A 32 -2.76 -0.36 0.41
N ARG A 33 -3.91 0.25 0.70
CA ARG A 33 -5.01 0.35 -0.28
C ARG A 33 -4.63 1.18 -1.51
N ARG A 34 -3.93 2.30 -1.33
CA ARG A 34 -3.48 3.15 -2.45
C ARG A 34 -2.42 2.44 -3.28
N ALA A 35 -1.47 1.77 -2.64
CA ALA A 35 -0.48 0.94 -3.32
C ALA A 35 -1.16 -0.17 -4.15
N LEU A 36 -2.08 -0.93 -3.54
CA LEU A 36 -2.84 -1.98 -4.25
C LEU A 36 -3.59 -1.43 -5.46
N ARG A 37 -4.32 -0.31 -5.31
CA ARG A 37 -5.03 0.32 -6.44
C ARG A 37 -4.08 0.76 -7.55
N TYR A 38 -2.94 1.35 -7.20
CA TYR A 38 -1.93 1.77 -8.15
C TYR A 38 -1.36 0.58 -8.94
N PHE A 39 -0.97 -0.50 -8.25
CA PHE A 39 -0.41 -1.69 -8.89
C PHE A 39 -1.43 -2.44 -9.73
N ILE A 40 -2.68 -2.57 -9.28
CA ILE A 40 -3.74 -3.19 -10.07
C ILE A 40 -3.95 -2.37 -11.35
N LYS A 41 -4.19 -1.05 -11.24
CA LYS A 41 -4.38 -0.19 -12.42
C LYS A 41 -3.21 -0.29 -13.39
N ARG A 42 -1.96 -0.26 -12.90
CA ARG A 42 -0.76 -0.37 -13.75
C ARG A 42 -0.66 -1.70 -14.49
N ASN A 43 -1.06 -2.82 -13.86
CA ASN A 43 -0.96 -4.15 -14.46
C ASN A 43 -2.18 -4.54 -15.30
N SER A 44 -3.38 -4.00 -15.00
CA SER A 44 -4.58 -4.20 -15.82
C SER A 44 -4.38 -3.72 -17.26
N TRP A 45 -3.61 -2.65 -17.45
CA TRP A 45 -3.27 -2.15 -18.79
C TRP A 45 -2.33 -3.08 -19.57
N ARG A 46 -1.53 -3.90 -18.89
CA ARG A 46 -0.58 -4.84 -19.54
C ARG A 46 -1.23 -6.14 -20.00
N ARG A 47 -2.46 -6.45 -19.56
CA ARG A 47 -3.15 -7.72 -19.88
C ARG A 47 -4.06 -7.63 -21.11
N PHE A 48 -4.18 -6.45 -21.73
CA PHE A 48 -4.98 -6.21 -22.94
C PHE A 48 -4.13 -5.90 -24.18
N ARG A 49 -2.84 -6.27 -24.17
CA ARG A 49 -1.94 -6.15 -25.34
C ARG A 49 -1.15 -7.44 -25.50
#